data_AF-A0A3M7KL81-F1
#
_entry.id   AF-A0A3M7KL81-F1
#
_cell.length_a   1.000
_cell.length_b   1.000
_cell.length_c   1.000
_cell.angle_alpha   90.00
_cell.angle_beta   90.00
_cell.angle_gamma   90.00
#
_symmetry.space_group_name_H-M   'P 1'
#
loop_
_entity.id
_entity.type
_entity.pdbx_description
1 polymer ?
#
loop_
_entity_poly.entity_id
_entity_poly.type
_entity_poly.pdbx_seq_one_letter_code
_entity_poly.pdbx_strand_id
1 'polypeptide(L)' 'MNSIYEQEHIIFYRLLKDNIRIVRVLHGSKDMPRHFKK' A
#
# COMPACT_ATOMS: atom_id res chain seq x y z
N MET A 1 -10.82 0.75 3.74
CA MET A 1 -9.60 1.12 3.01
C MET A 1 -8.91 -0.19 2.69
N ASN A 2 -8.61 -0.45 1.42
CA ASN A 2 -8.13 -1.75 0.97
C ASN A 2 -6.64 -1.67 0.63
N SER A 3 -5.98 -2.82 0.65
CA SER A 3 -4.57 -2.97 0.26
C SER A 3 -4.36 -4.23 -0.55
N ILE A 4 -3.43 -4.17 -1.50
CA ILE A 4 -2.94 -5.34 -2.24
C ILE A 4 -1.41 -5.38 -2.20
N TYR A 5 -0.85 -6.58 -2.11
CA TYR A 5 0.59 -6.82 -2.24
C TYR A 5 0.89 -7.09 -3.71
N GLU A 6 1.83 -6.33 -4.27
CA GLU A 6 2.33 -6.50 -5.64
C GLU A 6 3.85 -6.44 -5.59
N GLN A 7 4.50 -7.57 -5.84
CA GLN A 7 5.95 -7.74 -5.68
C GLN A 7 6.41 -7.25 -4.29
N GLU A 8 7.35 -6.31 -4.24
CA GLU A 8 7.85 -5.71 -3.00
C GLU A 8 7.05 -4.48 -2.54
N HIS A 9 5.90 -4.21 -3.15
CA HIS A 9 5.10 -3.02 -2.85
C HIS A 9 3.75 -3.38 -2.23
N ILE A 10 3.27 -2.48 -1.37
CA ILE A 10 1.90 -2.48 -0.86
C ILE A 10 1.19 -1.27 -1.45
N ILE A 11 0.11 -1.53 -2.18
CA ILE A 11 -0.71 -0.50 -2.81
C ILE A 11 -1.96 -0.32 -1.96
N PHE A 12 -2.13 0.87 -1.37
CA PHE A 12 -3.33 1.27 -0.65
C PHE A 12 -4.29 1.98 -1.59
N TYR A 13 -5.53 1.52 -1.64
CA TYR A 13 -6.55 2.08 -2.50
C TYR A 13 -7.92 2.12 -1.82
N ARG A 14 -8.84 2.84 -2.47
CA ARG A 14 -10.26 2.85 -2.11
C ARG A 14 -11.10 2.69 -3.36
N LEU A 15 -12.15 1.87 -3.25
CA LEU A 15 -13.19 1.81 -4.26
C LEU A 15 -14.06 3.06 -4.11
N LEU A 16 -14.22 3.80 -5.20
CA LEU A 16 -15.27 4.79 -5.37
C LEU A 16 -16.37 4.18 -6.25
N LYS A 17 -17.47 4.90 -6.44
CA LYS A 17 -18.63 4.39 -7.19
C LYS A 17 -18.27 3.87 -8.58
N ASP A 18 -17.41 4.59 -9.29
CA ASP A 18 -17.11 4.32 -10.71
C ASP A 18 -15.61 4.11 -10.99
N ASN A 19 -14.75 4.16 -9.97
CA ASN A 19 -13.31 4.00 -10.14
C ASN A 19 -12.60 3.52 -8.88
N ILE A 20 -11.32 3.20 -9.06
CA ILE A 20 -10.39 2.89 -7.97
C ILE A 20 -9.46 4.08 -7.79
N ARG A 21 -9.37 4.60 -6.56
CA ARG A 21 -8.41 5.65 -6.22
C ARG A 21 -7.23 5.05 -5.47
N ILE A 22 -6.05 5.09 -6.08
CA ILE A 22 -4.79 4.78 -5.38
C ILE A 22 -4.46 5.93 -4.44
N VAL A 23 -4.21 5.60 -3.18
CA VAL A 23 -3.93 6.56 -2.10
C VAL A 23 -2.44 6.62 -1.80
N ARG A 24 -1.78 5.45 -1.73
CA ARG A 24 -0.34 5.31 -1.48
C ARG A 24 0.18 4.05 -2.15
N VAL A 25 1.44 4.10 -2.55
CA VAL A 25 2.25 2.93 -2.90
C VAL A 25 3.47 2.98 -1.99
N LEU A 26 3.69 1.94 -1.21
CA LEU A 26 4.84 1.83 -0.30
C LEU A 26 5.71 0.67 -0.71
N HIS A 27 7.02 0.91 -0.80
CA HIS A 27 8.01 -0.14 -0.95
C HIS A 27 8.26 -0.81 0.40
N GLY A 28 8.01 -2.12 0.51
CA GLY A 28 7.98 -2.88 1.75
C GLY A 28 9.27 -2.82 2.57
N SER A 29 10.44 -2.69 1.92
CA SER A 29 11.75 -2.57 2.59
C SER A 29 12.29 -1.14 2.74
N LYS A 30 11.83 -0.18 1.92
CA LYS A 30 12.38 1.19 1.90
C LYS A 30 11.50 2.18 2.66
N ASP A 31 10.19 2.00 2.56
CA ASP A 31 9.21 2.95 3.11
C ASP A 31 8.58 2.45 4.41
N MET A 32 8.70 1.14 4.73
CA MET A 32 8.25 0.65 6.03
C MET A 32 9.21 1.13 7.12
N PRO A 33 8.68 1.76 8.20
CA PRO A 33 9.49 2.19 9.32
C PRO A 33 10.30 1.01 9.87
N ARG A 34 11.61 1.19 10.01
CA ARG A 34 12.54 0.18 10.56
C ARG A 34 12.16 -0.30 11.97
N HIS A 35 11.24 0.41 12.64
CA HIS A 35 10.71 0.10 13.97
C HIS A 35 9.66 -1.02 13.99
N PHE A 36 9.24 -1.56 12.84
CA PHE A 36 8.43 -2.79 12.80
C PHE A 36 9.27 -4.08 12.81
N LYS A 37 10.60 -3.97 12.95
CA LYS A 37 11.45 -5.14 13.22
C LYS A 37 11.20 -5.59 14.67
N LYS A 38 10.59 -6.75 14.80
CA LYS A 38 10.45 -7.49 16.05
C LYS A 38 11.81 -7.99 16.52
#